data_AF-A0A094B4M9-F1
#
_entry.id   AF-A0A094B4M9-F1
#
_cell.length_a   1.000
_cell.length_b   1.000
_cell.length_c   1.000
_cell.angle_alpha   90.00
_cell.angle_beta   90.00
_cell.angle_gamma   90.00
#
_symmetry.space_group_name_H-M   'P 1'
#
loop_
_entity.id
_entity.type
_entity.pdbx_description
1 polymer ?
#
loop_
_entity_poly.entity_id
_entity_poly.type
_entity_poly.pdbx_seq_one_letter_code
_entity_poly.pdbx_strand_id
1 'polypeptide(L)'
;MAFSFVLGNRLYKLSVVTATIPALTTLAPRAQPTASVDPWECITESLAQYLDVPKPTGSLFDELQSYAAELYEPCLAAITIEQCPFPGQSDWCAFTTAAPAAILPAYSAYASQAYSWWATRSSTLSFLTEDCPNVWHSILLNNAGSEEWLNDTIAFAGCYADALTTATSSPTAPAVAQLWIAQLRRLPTRQMLDIAGWVQRYGFLQLLGSLLLL
;
A
#
# COMPACT_ATOMS: atom_id res chain seq x y z
N MET A 1 -10.33 -1.06 -19.91
CA MET A 1 -11.07 -2.15 -20.61
C MET A 1 -12.33 -2.44 -19.80
N ALA A 2 -13.51 -2.41 -20.41
CA ALA A 2 -14.77 -2.69 -19.72
C ALA A 2 -15.11 -4.19 -19.86
N PHE A 3 -15.35 -4.86 -18.73
CA PHE A 3 -15.83 -6.24 -18.71
C PHE A 3 -17.32 -6.24 -18.35
N SER A 4 -18.13 -6.95 -19.14
CA SER A 4 -19.55 -7.14 -18.89
C SER A 4 -19.77 -8.58 -18.42
N PHE A 5 -20.42 -8.75 -17.26
CA PHE A 5 -20.86 -10.04 -16.78
C PHE A 5 -22.39 -10.04 -16.62
N VAL A 6 -23.02 -11.17 -16.92
CA VAL A 6 -24.47 -11.38 -16.82
C VAL A 6 -24.73 -12.30 -15.64
N LEU A 7 -25.36 -11.76 -14.58
CA LEU A 7 -25.90 -12.53 -13.46
C LEU A 7 -27.42 -12.37 -13.48
N GLY A 8 -28.11 -13.37 -14.05
CA GLY A 8 -29.54 -13.30 -14.36
C GLY A 8 -29.88 -12.27 -15.45
N ASN A 9 -31.15 -11.86 -15.55
CA ASN A 9 -31.65 -10.97 -16.61
C ASN A 9 -31.26 -9.48 -16.46
N ARG A 10 -30.20 -9.17 -15.72
CA ARG A 10 -29.73 -7.80 -15.50
C ARG A 10 -28.26 -7.66 -15.88
N LEU A 11 -27.98 -6.66 -16.72
CA LEU A 11 -26.64 -6.23 -17.09
C LEU A 11 -26.10 -5.30 -16.00
N TYR A 12 -24.97 -5.65 -15.41
CA TYR A 12 -24.25 -4.78 -14.48
C TYR A 12 -22.93 -4.35 -15.14
N LYS A 13 -22.76 -3.03 -15.32
CA LYS A 13 -21.50 -2.44 -15.77
C LYS A 13 -20.61 -2.23 -14.56
N LEU A 14 -19.58 -3.05 -14.40
CA LEU A 14 -18.47 -2.74 -13.50
C LEU A 14 -17.48 -1.85 -14.24
N SER A 15 -17.38 -0.60 -13.80
CA SER A 15 -16.25 0.26 -14.15
C SER A 15 -15.14 -0.02 -13.16
N VAL A 16 -14.06 -0.68 -13.60
CA VAL A 16 -12.82 -0.68 -12.84
C VAL A 16 -12.25 0.72 -12.98
N VAL A 17 -12.41 1.53 -11.94
CA VAL A 17 -11.63 2.75 -11.78
C VAL A 17 -10.23 2.28 -11.45
N THR A 18 -9.36 2.25 -12.45
CA THR A 18 -7.93 2.26 -12.18
C THR A 18 -7.68 3.62 -11.54
N ALA A 19 -7.52 3.65 -10.21
CA ALA A 19 -7.01 4.82 -9.55
C ALA A 19 -5.59 5.02 -10.07
N THR A 20 -5.43 5.86 -11.08
CA THR A 20 -4.13 6.42 -11.42
C THR A 20 -3.75 7.21 -10.18
N ILE A 21 -2.88 6.62 -9.35
CA ILE A 21 -2.37 7.27 -8.15
C ILE A 21 -1.59 8.50 -8.64
N PRO A 22 -2.12 9.72 -8.50
CA PRO A 22 -1.36 10.91 -8.83
C PRO A 22 -0.30 11.03 -7.74
N ALA A 23 0.97 11.17 -8.15
CA ALA A 23 2.14 11.50 -7.32
C ALA A 23 1.90 11.43 -5.80
N LEU A 24 1.94 10.22 -5.23
CA LEU A 24 1.86 9.99 -3.78
C LEU A 24 2.94 10.77 -3.00
N THR A 25 3.97 11.25 -3.68
CA THR A 25 5.14 11.96 -3.11
C THR A 25 4.93 13.45 -2.81
N THR A 26 3.72 14.02 -2.98
CA THR A 26 3.51 15.48 -2.81
C THR A 26 2.50 15.85 -1.72
N LEU A 27 2.25 14.98 -0.74
CA LEU A 27 1.30 15.24 0.35
C LEU A 27 1.89 15.98 1.56
N ALA A 28 3.21 16.11 1.59
CA ALA A 28 3.90 17.01 2.52
C ALA A 28 4.73 18.02 1.72
N PRO A 29 4.11 19.09 1.18
CA PRO A 29 4.84 20.10 0.43
C PRO A 29 5.78 20.88 1.36
N ARG A 30 7.07 20.87 1.01
CA ARG A 30 8.08 21.73 1.65
C ARG A 30 7.86 23.22 1.35
N ALA A 31 7.14 23.53 0.27
CA ALA A 31 6.77 24.89 -0.10
C ALA A 31 5.69 25.43 0.86
N GLN A 32 5.87 26.67 1.30
CA GLN A 32 4.87 27.35 2.10
C GLN A 32 3.56 27.48 1.31
N PRO A 33 2.40 27.17 1.93
CA PRO A 33 1.10 27.38 1.33
C PRO A 33 0.89 28.81 0.85
N THR A 34 0.23 28.96 -0.30
CA THR A 34 -0.20 30.27 -0.83
C THR A 34 -1.57 30.71 -0.33
N ALA A 35 -2.32 29.83 0.33
CA ALA A 35 -3.64 30.12 0.88
C ALA A 35 -3.54 31.06 2.09
N SER A 36 -4.38 32.11 2.13
CA SER A 36 -4.26 33.13 3.17
C SER A 36 -4.85 32.75 4.53
N VAL A 37 -5.89 31.91 4.57
CA VAL A 37 -6.61 31.51 5.79
C VAL A 37 -7.25 30.14 5.58
N ASP A 38 -7.04 29.24 6.54
CA ASP A 38 -7.71 27.93 6.56
C ASP A 38 -9.13 28.05 7.16
N PRO A 39 -10.08 27.19 6.73
CA PRO A 39 -11.39 27.05 7.37
C PRO A 39 -11.28 26.77 8.88
N TRP A 40 -12.30 27.18 9.65
CA TRP A 40 -12.30 27.00 11.11
C TRP A 40 -12.35 25.53 11.52
N GLU A 41 -12.86 24.65 10.65
CA GLU A 41 -12.90 23.21 10.82
C GLU A 41 -11.49 22.61 11.01
N CYS A 42 -10.46 23.25 10.44
CA CYS A 42 -9.07 22.80 10.46
C CYS A 42 -8.39 22.86 11.84
N ILE A 43 -9.02 23.50 12.83
CA ILE A 43 -8.50 23.61 14.21
C ILE A 43 -9.38 22.87 15.24
N THR A 44 -10.29 22.02 14.79
CA THR A 44 -11.26 21.33 15.67
C THR A 44 -10.68 20.10 16.36
N GLU A 45 -9.59 19.54 15.85
CA GLU A 45 -8.92 18.37 16.41
C GLU A 45 -7.39 18.51 16.41
N SER A 46 -6.73 17.62 17.15
CA SER A 46 -5.27 17.58 17.19
C SER A 46 -4.71 16.80 15.99
N LEU A 47 -4.21 17.50 14.97
CA LEU A 47 -3.68 16.85 13.76
C LEU A 47 -2.36 16.08 13.98
N ALA A 48 -1.73 16.20 15.16
CA ALA A 48 -0.52 15.44 15.48
C ALA A 48 -0.71 13.91 15.37
N GLN A 49 -1.95 13.43 15.53
CA GLN A 49 -2.31 12.02 15.36
C GLN A 49 -2.04 11.49 13.93
N TYR A 50 -1.97 12.38 12.94
CA TYR A 50 -1.65 12.03 11.56
C TYR A 50 -0.14 11.99 11.28
N LEU A 51 0.68 12.39 12.25
CA LEU A 51 2.15 12.31 12.17
C LEU A 51 2.72 11.10 12.92
N ASP A 52 1.87 10.37 13.66
CA ASP A 52 2.25 9.10 14.29
C ASP A 52 2.19 7.94 13.28
N VAL A 53 3.13 7.98 12.35
CA VAL A 53 3.29 6.96 11.31
C VAL A 53 4.08 5.76 11.83
N PRO A 54 3.86 4.55 11.25
CA PRO A 54 4.70 3.38 11.52
C PRO A 54 6.16 3.67 11.15
N LYS A 55 7.09 3.32 12.02
CA LYS A 55 8.53 3.51 11.80
C LYS A 55 9.25 2.16 11.79
N PRO A 56 10.18 1.92 10.85
CA PRO A 56 11.00 0.72 10.87
C PRO A 56 11.94 0.76 12.07
N THR A 57 12.39 -0.40 12.54
CA THR A 57 13.27 -0.52 13.70
C THR A 57 14.37 -1.55 13.47
N GLY A 58 15.48 -1.43 14.21
CA GLY A 58 16.59 -2.39 14.17
C GLY A 58 17.26 -2.43 12.80
N SER A 59 17.70 -3.62 12.36
CA SER A 59 18.45 -3.77 11.11
C SER A 59 17.70 -3.30 9.86
N LEU A 60 16.37 -3.33 9.86
CA LEU A 60 15.59 -2.78 8.75
C LEU A 60 15.75 -1.25 8.66
N PHE A 61 15.76 -0.56 9.80
CA PHE A 61 15.96 0.88 9.84
C PHE A 61 17.35 1.25 9.33
N ASP A 62 18.38 0.53 9.76
CA ASP A 62 19.77 0.80 9.36
C ASP A 62 19.97 0.63 7.84
N GLU A 63 19.35 -0.40 7.25
CA GLU A 63 19.41 -0.68 5.81
C GLU A 63 18.62 0.34 5.00
N LEU A 64 17.42 0.75 5.47
CA LEU A 64 16.65 1.82 4.82
C LEU A 64 17.38 3.15 4.86
N GLN A 65 18.02 3.49 5.99
CA GLN A 65 18.84 4.69 6.11
C GLN A 65 20.05 4.66 5.17
N SER A 66 20.71 3.50 5.06
CA SER A 66 21.85 3.33 4.14
C SER A 66 21.41 3.47 2.68
N TYR A 67 20.27 2.88 2.32
CA TYR A 67 19.69 3.00 0.98
C TYR A 67 19.25 4.43 0.67
N ALA A 68 18.62 5.11 1.63
CA ALA A 68 18.23 6.51 1.49
C ALA A 68 19.45 7.40 1.23
N ALA A 69 20.57 7.17 1.92
CA ALA A 69 21.81 7.91 1.68
C ALA A 69 22.30 7.77 0.23
N GLU A 70 22.16 6.60 -0.38
CA GLU A 70 22.47 6.38 -1.80
C GLU A 70 21.49 7.12 -2.73
N LEU A 71 20.20 7.13 -2.40
CA LEU A 71 19.18 7.86 -3.18
C LEU A 71 19.42 9.37 -3.18
N TYR A 72 19.85 9.93 -2.04
CA TYR A 72 20.09 11.36 -1.89
C TYR A 72 21.49 11.81 -2.34
N GLU A 73 22.46 10.90 -2.49
CA GLU A 73 23.85 11.23 -2.84
C GLU A 73 23.98 12.14 -4.07
N PRO A 74 23.31 11.87 -5.21
CA PRO A 74 23.43 12.70 -6.40
C PRO A 74 22.98 14.14 -6.16
N CYS A 75 22.02 14.33 -5.26
CA CYS A 75 21.54 15.65 -4.89
C CYS A 75 22.44 16.35 -3.88
N LEU A 76 22.91 15.64 -2.86
CA LEU A 76 23.81 16.20 -1.85
C LEU A 76 25.19 16.58 -2.45
N ALA A 77 25.60 15.93 -3.53
CA ALA A 77 26.77 16.30 -4.30
C ALA A 77 26.59 17.62 -5.08
N ALA A 78 25.36 18.06 -5.34
CA ALA A 78 25.07 19.33 -5.98
C ALA A 78 25.09 20.47 -4.94
N ILE A 79 25.87 21.52 -5.19
CA ILE A 79 26.12 22.66 -4.27
C ILE A 79 24.84 23.46 -3.91
N THR A 80 23.71 23.18 -4.55
CA THR A 80 22.40 23.78 -4.28
C THR A 80 21.58 22.92 -3.33
N ILE A 81 22.00 22.86 -2.07
CA ILE A 81 21.41 22.01 -1.00
C ILE A 81 19.94 22.39 -0.70
N GLU A 82 19.49 23.58 -1.10
CA GLU A 82 18.15 24.09 -0.82
C GLU A 82 17.02 23.32 -1.53
N GLN A 83 17.33 22.41 -2.47
CA GLN A 83 16.34 21.83 -3.39
C GLN A 83 16.53 20.32 -3.62
N CYS A 84 16.91 19.54 -2.61
CA CYS A 84 16.83 18.09 -2.76
C CYS A 84 15.38 17.61 -2.71
N PRO A 85 14.79 17.18 -3.85
CA PRO A 85 13.44 16.65 -3.83
C PRO A 85 13.45 15.30 -3.12
N PHE A 86 12.32 14.97 -2.49
CA PHE A 86 12.09 13.63 -1.99
C PHE A 86 12.12 12.61 -3.16
N PRO A 87 12.85 11.48 -3.06
CA PRO A 87 12.95 10.49 -4.12
C PRO A 87 11.58 9.94 -4.55
N GLY A 88 11.48 9.52 -5.81
CA GLY A 88 10.23 8.98 -6.32
C GLY A 88 9.86 7.66 -5.63
N GLN A 89 8.56 7.34 -5.57
CA GLN A 89 8.10 6.04 -5.04
C GLN A 89 8.81 4.85 -5.72
N SER A 90 9.03 4.90 -7.03
CA SER A 90 9.73 3.84 -7.77
C SER A 90 11.14 3.59 -7.25
N ASP A 91 11.84 4.65 -6.84
CA ASP A 91 13.19 4.57 -6.31
C ASP A 91 13.16 3.90 -4.93
N TRP A 92 12.20 4.27 -4.09
CA TRP A 92 11.94 3.58 -2.82
C TRP A 92 11.55 2.12 -3.00
N CYS A 93 10.74 1.78 -4.02
CA CYS A 93 10.34 0.39 -4.26
C CYS A 93 11.50 -0.49 -4.72
N ALA A 94 12.53 0.09 -5.35
CA ALA A 94 13.73 -0.63 -5.75
C ALA A 94 14.54 -1.16 -4.56
N PHE A 95 14.28 -0.69 -3.32
CA PHE A 95 14.81 -1.27 -2.10
C PHE A 95 14.60 -2.79 -2.02
N THR A 96 13.44 -3.29 -2.46
CA THR A 96 13.13 -4.73 -2.46
C THR A 96 14.09 -5.58 -3.30
N THR A 97 14.79 -4.96 -4.24
CA THR A 97 15.79 -5.60 -5.10
C THR A 97 17.21 -5.35 -4.61
N ALA A 98 17.48 -4.18 -4.02
CA ALA A 98 18.79 -3.79 -3.52
C ALA A 98 19.12 -4.40 -2.14
N ALA A 99 18.12 -4.55 -1.28
CA ALA A 99 18.32 -4.95 0.11
C ALA A 99 18.79 -6.40 0.26
N PRO A 100 19.54 -6.71 1.33
CA PRO A 100 19.88 -8.10 1.66
C PRO A 100 18.61 -8.96 1.84
N ALA A 101 18.61 -10.17 1.29
CA ALA A 101 17.45 -11.07 1.33
C ALA A 101 16.94 -11.35 2.77
N ALA A 102 17.83 -11.29 3.76
CA ALA A 102 17.50 -11.47 5.18
C ALA A 102 16.60 -10.33 5.74
N ILE A 103 16.60 -9.15 5.12
CA ILE A 103 15.87 -7.96 5.56
C ILE A 103 14.47 -7.90 4.93
N LEU A 104 14.28 -8.53 3.77
CA LEU A 104 13.01 -8.49 3.03
C LEU A 104 11.77 -8.95 3.83
N PRO A 105 11.83 -9.97 4.72
CA PRO A 105 10.69 -10.31 5.56
C PRO A 105 10.29 -9.18 6.51
N ALA A 106 11.27 -8.52 7.14
CA ALA A 106 11.03 -7.38 8.03
C ALA A 106 10.48 -6.17 7.24
N TYR A 107 11.03 -5.91 6.05
CA TYR A 107 10.53 -4.87 5.16
C TYR A 107 9.08 -5.11 4.77
N SER A 108 8.71 -6.33 4.36
CA SER A 108 7.33 -6.66 3.98
C SER A 108 6.36 -6.47 5.15
N ALA A 109 6.75 -6.87 6.36
CA ALA A 109 5.96 -6.63 7.56
C ALA A 109 5.79 -5.13 7.88
N TYR A 110 6.84 -4.33 7.69
CA TYR A 110 6.78 -2.89 7.85
C TYR A 110 5.91 -2.21 6.77
N ALA A 111 6.14 -2.52 5.50
CA ALA A 111 5.42 -1.93 4.38
C ALA A 111 3.92 -2.26 4.41
N SER A 112 3.53 -3.45 4.89
CA SER A 112 2.12 -3.80 5.11
C SER A 112 1.46 -2.99 6.23
N GLN A 113 2.20 -2.65 7.30
CA GLN A 113 1.73 -1.75 8.35
C GLN A 113 1.58 -0.32 7.83
N ALA A 114 2.57 0.17 7.08
CA ALA A 114 2.51 1.47 6.41
C ALA A 114 1.30 1.55 5.47
N TYR A 115 1.08 0.52 4.65
CA TYR A 115 -0.10 0.40 3.79
C TYR A 115 -1.41 0.47 4.57
N SER A 116 -1.53 -0.30 5.66
CA SER A 116 -2.74 -0.31 6.49
C SER A 116 -3.00 1.04 7.14
N TRP A 117 -1.95 1.68 7.67
CA TRP A 117 -2.03 3.03 8.25
C TRP A 117 -2.49 4.05 7.20
N TRP A 118 -1.84 4.06 6.03
CA TRP A 118 -2.15 4.96 4.92
C TRP A 118 -3.59 4.78 4.43
N ALA A 119 -4.02 3.53 4.21
CA ALA A 119 -5.37 3.22 3.75
C ALA A 119 -6.47 3.77 4.67
N THR A 120 -6.22 3.85 5.98
CA THR A 120 -7.19 4.40 6.95
C THR A 120 -7.20 5.92 7.05
N ARG A 121 -6.16 6.61 6.55
CA ARG A 121 -5.93 8.04 6.80
C ARG A 121 -5.78 8.90 5.55
N SER A 122 -5.60 8.28 4.39
CA SER A 122 -5.30 8.97 3.12
C SER A 122 -6.35 10.01 2.76
N SER A 123 -7.65 9.71 2.93
CA SER A 123 -8.72 10.68 2.65
C SER A 123 -8.65 11.92 3.54
N THR A 124 -8.39 11.73 4.84
CA THR A 124 -8.22 12.87 5.76
C THR A 124 -6.94 13.63 5.47
N LEU A 125 -5.84 12.94 5.17
CA LEU A 125 -4.58 13.59 4.81
C LEU A 125 -4.69 14.41 3.52
N SER A 126 -5.45 13.94 2.53
CA SER A 126 -5.79 14.73 1.34
C SER A 126 -6.57 16.00 1.71
N PHE A 127 -7.62 15.88 2.53
CA PHE A 127 -8.37 17.04 3.04
C PHE A 127 -7.46 18.03 3.78
N LEU A 128 -6.59 17.55 4.67
CA LEU A 128 -5.68 18.42 5.42
C LEU A 128 -4.69 19.15 4.51
N THR A 129 -4.24 18.49 3.43
CA THR A 129 -3.30 19.06 2.48
C THR A 129 -3.97 20.09 1.56
N GLU A 130 -5.20 19.84 1.13
CA GLU A 130 -5.92 20.66 0.15
C GLU A 130 -6.72 21.80 0.81
N ASP A 131 -7.46 21.48 1.88
CA ASP A 131 -8.41 22.39 2.53
C ASP A 131 -7.85 23.06 3.79
N CYS A 132 -6.86 22.45 4.45
CA CYS A 132 -6.23 22.98 5.67
C CYS A 132 -4.71 23.22 5.53
N PRO A 133 -4.23 23.83 4.42
CA PRO A 133 -2.81 23.78 4.09
C PRO A 133 -1.92 24.55 5.08
N ASN A 134 -2.40 25.63 5.71
CA ASN A 134 -1.58 26.40 6.66
C ASN A 134 -1.38 25.67 8.00
N VAL A 135 -2.46 25.13 8.56
CA VAL A 135 -2.44 24.35 9.80
C VAL A 135 -1.65 23.07 9.59
N TRP A 136 -1.85 22.40 8.45
CA TRP A 136 -1.11 21.20 8.08
C TRP A 136 0.40 21.47 7.96
N HIS A 137 0.77 22.51 7.19
CA HIS A 137 2.17 22.91 7.03
C HIS A 137 2.81 23.32 8.37
N SER A 138 2.09 24.06 9.20
CA SER A 138 2.56 24.42 10.56
C SER A 138 2.83 23.19 11.42
N ILE A 139 1.96 22.20 11.38
CA ILE A 139 2.12 20.98 12.17
C ILE A 139 3.29 20.13 11.65
N LEU A 140 3.50 20.06 10.34
CA LEU A 140 4.68 19.43 9.76
C LEU A 140 5.99 20.12 10.19
N LEU A 141 6.03 21.45 10.21
CA LEU A 141 7.22 22.21 10.64
C LEU A 141 7.51 22.10 12.14
N ASN A 142 6.45 22.03 12.96
CA ASN A 142 6.58 21.96 14.42
C ASN A 142 6.93 20.55 14.93
N ASN A 143 6.89 19.52 14.08
CA ASN A 143 7.23 18.16 14.43
C ASN A 143 8.46 17.70 13.63
N ALA A 144 9.62 17.71 14.28
CA ALA A 144 10.89 17.43 13.62
C ALA A 144 10.87 16.08 12.87
N GLY A 145 11.20 16.12 11.58
CA GLY A 145 11.27 14.95 10.70
C GLY A 145 9.92 14.38 10.28
N SER A 146 8.78 14.99 10.64
CA SER A 146 7.48 14.41 10.32
C SER A 146 7.14 14.42 8.83
N GLU A 147 7.63 15.40 8.08
CA GLU A 147 7.53 15.42 6.60
C GLU A 147 8.18 14.17 5.99
N GLU A 148 9.42 13.90 6.37
CA GLU A 148 10.19 12.75 5.86
C GLU A 148 9.50 11.43 6.24
N TRP A 149 9.16 11.26 7.53
CA TRP A 149 8.51 10.04 8.00
C TRP A 149 7.17 9.78 7.31
N LEU A 150 6.40 10.84 7.05
CA LEU A 150 5.14 10.72 6.34
C LEU A 150 5.36 10.35 4.88
N ASN A 151 6.26 11.03 4.18
CA ASN A 151 6.57 10.73 2.77
C ASN A 151 7.09 9.30 2.59
N ASP A 152 7.97 8.83 3.48
CA ASP A 152 8.45 7.45 3.52
C ASP A 152 7.31 6.46 3.69
N THR A 153 6.45 6.69 4.68
CA THR A 153 5.29 5.82 4.96
C THR A 153 4.39 5.70 3.74
N ILE A 154 4.14 6.83 3.07
CA ILE A 154 3.33 6.89 1.87
C ILE A 154 4.01 6.13 0.71
N ALA A 155 5.31 6.32 0.51
CA ALA A 155 6.08 5.63 -0.52
C ALA A 155 6.06 4.10 -0.31
N PHE A 156 6.37 3.63 0.90
CA PHE A 156 6.38 2.19 1.21
C PHE A 156 4.98 1.56 1.17
N ALA A 157 3.94 2.31 1.57
CA ALA A 157 2.56 1.89 1.38
C ALA A 157 2.24 1.68 -0.10
N GLY A 158 2.67 2.60 -0.97
CA GLY A 158 2.56 2.48 -2.42
C GLY A 158 3.29 1.25 -2.96
N CYS A 159 4.54 1.03 -2.56
CA CYS A 159 5.32 -0.14 -2.97
C CYS A 159 4.66 -1.46 -2.58
N TYR A 160 4.07 -1.52 -1.38
CA TYR A 160 3.34 -2.71 -0.93
C TYR A 160 2.07 -2.94 -1.76
N ALA A 161 1.32 -1.88 -2.08
CA ALA A 161 0.14 -1.96 -2.93
C ALA A 161 0.50 -2.47 -4.34
N ASP A 162 1.58 -1.97 -4.94
CA ASP A 162 2.07 -2.42 -6.25
C ASP A 162 2.49 -3.90 -6.23
N ALA A 163 3.13 -4.35 -5.14
CA ALA A 163 3.48 -5.75 -4.96
C ALA A 163 2.24 -6.66 -4.86
N LEU A 164 1.19 -6.23 -4.15
CA LEU A 164 -0.08 -6.97 -4.06
C LEU A 164 -0.77 -7.14 -5.41
N THR A 165 -0.80 -6.07 -6.22
CA THR A 165 -1.40 -6.12 -7.56
C THR A 165 -0.60 -7.02 -8.52
N THR A 166 0.73 -7.01 -8.41
CA THR A 166 1.63 -7.88 -9.19
C THR A 166 1.46 -9.35 -8.79
N ALA A 167 1.34 -9.65 -7.49
CA ALA A 167 1.10 -11.00 -7.00
C ALA A 167 -0.25 -11.55 -7.49
N THR A 168 -1.29 -10.70 -7.52
CA THR A 168 -2.64 -11.09 -7.95
C THR A 168 -2.73 -11.31 -9.46
N SER A 169 -1.91 -10.62 -10.24
CA SER A 169 -1.85 -10.75 -11.70
C SER A 169 -0.92 -11.88 -12.19
N SER A 170 -0.16 -12.51 -11.28
CA SER A 170 0.70 -13.65 -11.62
C SER A 170 -0.12 -14.90 -11.95
N PRO A 171 0.04 -15.50 -13.14
CA PRO A 171 -0.77 -16.63 -13.61
C PRO A 171 -0.34 -17.98 -13.02
N THR A 172 0.21 -18.04 -11.80
CA THR A 172 0.65 -19.33 -11.21
C THR A 172 -0.51 -20.14 -10.60
N ALA A 173 -1.69 -19.54 -10.39
CA ALA A 173 -2.86 -20.21 -9.82
C ALA A 173 -3.64 -21.20 -10.72
N PRO A 174 -3.72 -21.08 -12.08
CA PRO A 174 -4.54 -21.99 -12.87
C PRO A 174 -3.91 -23.37 -13.09
N ALA A 175 -2.57 -23.48 -13.07
CA ALA A 175 -1.89 -24.72 -13.44
C ALA A 175 -2.11 -25.84 -12.41
N VAL A 176 -2.10 -25.51 -11.12
CA VAL A 176 -2.30 -26.49 -10.05
C VAL A 176 -3.78 -26.89 -9.96
N ALA A 177 -4.71 -25.94 -10.08
CA ALA A 177 -6.15 -26.24 -10.07
C ALA A 177 -6.59 -27.10 -11.27
N GLN A 178 -6.03 -26.84 -12.46
CA GLN A 178 -6.33 -27.65 -13.65
C GLN A 178 -5.76 -29.07 -13.57
N LEU A 179 -4.59 -29.25 -12.94
CA LEU A 179 -4.05 -30.59 -12.68
C LEU A 179 -4.96 -31.37 -11.72
N TRP A 180 -5.44 -30.74 -10.65
CA TRP A 180 -6.37 -31.38 -9.71
C TRP A 180 -7.71 -31.74 -10.35
N ILE A 181 -8.29 -30.86 -11.17
CA ILE A 181 -9.55 -31.14 -11.88
C ILE A 181 -9.38 -32.27 -12.88
N ALA A 182 -8.26 -32.33 -13.60
CA ALA A 182 -7.96 -33.41 -14.54
C ALA A 182 -7.72 -34.75 -13.84
N GLN A 183 -7.14 -34.73 -12.63
CA GLN A 183 -6.88 -35.92 -11.82
C GLN A 183 -8.17 -36.44 -11.16
N LEU A 184 -9.06 -35.55 -10.71
CA LEU A 184 -10.36 -35.90 -10.15
C LEU A 184 -11.29 -36.56 -11.18
N ARG A 185 -11.20 -36.18 -12.47
CA ARG A 185 -11.99 -36.81 -13.54
C ARG A 185 -11.56 -38.24 -13.89
N ARG A 186 -10.39 -38.69 -13.43
CA ARG A 186 -9.89 -40.06 -13.68
C ARG A 186 -10.17 -41.03 -12.52
N LEU A 187 -10.77 -40.55 -11.43
CA LEU A 187 -11.06 -41.41 -10.28
C LEU A 187 -12.35 -42.23 -10.50
N PRO A 188 -12.34 -43.54 -10.18
CA PRO A 188 -13.53 -44.37 -10.22
C PRO A 188 -14.56 -43.89 -9.19
N THR A 189 -15.84 -43.95 -9.55
CA THR A 189 -16.98 -43.33 -8.84
C THR A 189 -17.08 -43.65 -7.34
N ARG A 190 -16.51 -44.78 -6.90
CA ARG A 190 -16.46 -45.16 -5.48
C ARG A 190 -15.54 -44.26 -4.64
N GLN A 191 -14.45 -43.73 -5.19
CA GLN A 191 -13.53 -42.83 -4.48
C GLN A 191 -14.05 -41.38 -4.38
N MET A 192 -14.96 -40.96 -5.26
CA MET A 192 -15.58 -39.63 -5.18
C MET A 192 -16.49 -39.47 -3.96
N LEU A 193 -17.18 -40.55 -3.55
CA LEU A 193 -18.06 -40.55 -2.38
C LEU A 193 -17.28 -40.44 -1.07
N ASP A 194 -16.10 -41.04 -0.98
CA ASP A 194 -15.23 -40.92 0.20
C ASP A 194 -14.63 -39.51 0.34
N ILE A 195 -14.28 -38.85 -0.77
CA ILE A 195 -13.77 -37.47 -0.77
C ILE A 195 -14.88 -36.47 -0.40
N ALA A 196 -16.09 -36.65 -0.94
CA ALA A 196 -17.25 -35.84 -0.56
C ALA A 196 -17.58 -36.00 0.94
N GLY A 197 -17.48 -37.24 1.46
CA GLY A 197 -17.63 -37.52 2.88
C GLY A 197 -16.57 -36.83 3.75
N TRP A 198 -15.32 -36.73 3.27
CA TRP A 198 -14.22 -36.05 3.98
C TRP A 198 -14.37 -34.52 3.98
N VAL A 199 -14.76 -33.91 2.86
CA VAL A 199 -15.02 -32.46 2.75
C VAL A 199 -16.19 -32.04 3.64
N GLN A 200 -17.23 -32.88 3.74
CA GLN A 200 -18.38 -32.59 4.60
C GLN A 200 -18.08 -32.74 6.10
N ARG A 201 -17.07 -33.54 6.45
CA ARG A 201 -16.67 -33.80 7.84
C ARG A 201 -15.59 -32.85 8.37
N TYR A 202 -14.76 -32.28 7.49
CA TYR A 202 -13.62 -31.44 7.88
C TYR A 202 -13.56 -30.06 7.18
N GLY A 203 -14.42 -29.76 6.19
CA GLY A 203 -14.34 -28.55 5.36
C GLY A 203 -15.34 -27.43 5.69
N PHE A 204 -16.15 -27.54 6.75
CA PHE A 204 -17.19 -26.54 7.04
C PHE A 204 -16.68 -25.28 7.77
N LEU A 205 -15.40 -25.21 8.13
CA LEU A 205 -14.83 -24.08 8.90
C LEU A 205 -13.99 -23.08 8.09
N GLN A 206 -13.73 -23.32 6.79
CA GLN A 206 -12.94 -22.39 5.96
C GLN A 206 -13.71 -21.70 4.83
N LEU A 207 -14.97 -22.06 4.59
CA LEU A 207 -15.78 -21.46 3.50
C LEU A 207 -16.82 -20.44 3.95
N LEU A 208 -17.11 -20.32 5.26
CA LEU A 208 -18.00 -19.29 5.78
C LEU A 208 -17.32 -17.92 5.98
N GLY A 209 -15.98 -17.86 5.96
CA GLY A 209 -15.23 -16.60 6.07
C GLY A 209 -15.20 -15.75 4.79
N SER A 210 -15.50 -16.35 3.63
CA SER A 210 -15.37 -15.68 2.32
C SER A 210 -16.72 -15.37 1.65
N LEU A 211 -17.84 -15.61 2.33
CA LEU A 211 -19.18 -15.37 1.78
C LEU A 211 -19.94 -14.20 2.45
N LEU A 212 -19.26 -13.41 3.30
CA LEU A 212 -19.84 -12.25 3.96
C LEU A 212 -19.21 -10.91 3.53
N LEU A 213 -18.44 -10.89 2.45
CA LEU A 213 -17.85 -9.67 1.89
C LEU A 213 -17.88 -9.59 0.34
N LEU A 214 -18.92 -10.12 -0.30
CA LEU A 214 -19.30 -9.71 -1.66
C LEU A 214 -20.82 -9.56 -1.76
#